data_AF-A0A534W579-F1
#
_entry.id   AF-A0A534W579-F1
#
_cell.length_a   1.000
_cell.length_b   1.000
_cell.length_c   1.000
_cell.angle_alpha   90.00
_cell.angle_beta   90.00
_cell.angle_gamma   90.00
#
_symmetry.space_group_name_H-M   'P 1'
#
loop_
_entity.id
_entity.type
_entity.pdbx_description
1 polymer ?
#
loop_
_entity_poly.entity_id
_entity_poly.type
_entity_poly.pdbx_seq_one_letter_code
_entity_poly.pdbx_strand_id
1 'polypeptide(L)'
;MKPTLIVLVAALAGACGGGGGSGPSTATKNLANFEGAAWTGPLTVTQNCAGNVATAQGQASITLLPGSDTDLQFSTLPGCTFKFNVSGNTATLANGPVSCSGSDQNGPFTTTVTRYTLSTADGHSMSVDTAATVLTGGQNCSLALAGTLKR
;
A
#
# COMPACT_ATOMS: atom_id res chain seq x y z
N MET A 1 1.98 17.73 -21.27
CA MET A 1 1.06 18.21 -20.22
C MET A 1 1.28 17.30 -19.01
N LYS A 2 1.70 17.83 -17.86
CA LYS A 2 2.04 17.04 -16.66
C LYS A 2 0.74 16.57 -15.99
N PRO A 3 0.53 15.28 -15.71
CA PRO A 3 -0.54 14.87 -14.82
C PRO A 3 -0.06 15.11 -13.39
N THR A 4 -0.38 16.28 -12.87
CA THR A 4 -0.29 16.56 -11.44
C THR A 4 -1.46 15.84 -10.77
N LEU A 5 -1.22 14.66 -10.21
CA LEU A 5 -2.18 14.00 -9.32
C LEU A 5 -1.71 14.22 -7.89
N ILE A 6 -2.26 15.25 -7.26
CA ILE A 6 -2.13 15.53 -5.83
C ILE A 6 -3.52 15.36 -5.24
N VAL A 7 -3.73 14.36 -4.38
CA VAL A 7 -4.63 14.46 -3.23
C VAL A 7 -4.06 13.58 -2.11
N LEU A 8 -3.28 14.24 -1.24
CA LEU A 8 -3.08 13.85 0.15
C LEU A 8 -4.30 14.34 0.95
N VAL A 9 -4.78 13.53 1.90
CA VAL A 9 -5.30 13.92 3.24
C VAL A 9 -6.26 12.82 3.73
N ALA A 10 -5.97 12.28 4.91
CA ALA A 10 -6.97 12.05 5.96
C ALA A 10 -6.24 11.85 7.29
N ALA A 11 -6.12 12.95 8.04
CA ALA A 11 -5.81 12.91 9.46
C ALA A 11 -7.09 12.53 10.21
N LEU A 12 -7.07 11.45 10.99
CA LEU A 12 -7.93 11.32 12.16
C LEU A 12 -7.16 10.63 13.28
N ALA A 13 -7.03 11.36 14.37
CA ALA A 13 -6.50 10.91 15.64
C ALA A 13 -7.42 9.85 16.27
N GLY A 14 -6.82 8.82 16.83
CA GLY A 14 -7.44 7.86 17.72
C GLY A 14 -6.39 7.34 18.68
N ALA A 15 -6.33 7.94 19.86
CA ALA A 15 -5.46 7.51 20.94
C ALA A 15 -5.98 6.22 21.60
N CYS A 16 -5.06 5.54 22.28
CA CYS A 16 -5.25 4.63 23.43
C CYS A 16 -5.46 3.14 23.13
N GLY A 17 -4.68 2.30 23.83
CA GLY A 17 -5.02 0.90 24.06
C GLY A 17 -3.84 -0.06 24.08
N GLY A 18 -2.98 0.02 25.11
CA GLY A 18 -2.04 -1.06 25.41
C GLY A 18 -2.76 -2.32 25.93
N GLY A 19 -2.20 -3.50 25.68
CA GLY A 19 -2.69 -4.75 26.23
C GLY A 19 -1.88 -5.96 25.76
N GLY A 20 -0.92 -6.38 26.58
CA GLY A 20 -0.10 -7.56 26.33
C GLY A 20 -0.90 -8.86 26.33
N GLY A 21 -0.60 -9.73 25.37
CA GLY A 21 -1.13 -11.09 25.29
C GLY A 21 -0.02 -12.06 24.89
N SER A 22 0.44 -12.87 25.85
CA SER A 22 1.35 -13.99 25.63
C SER A 22 0.62 -15.09 24.87
N GLY A 23 1.01 -15.33 23.62
CA GLY A 23 0.47 -16.35 22.72
C GLY A 23 1.59 -17.06 21.93
N PRO A 24 1.31 -18.24 21.37
CA PRO A 24 2.29 -19.24 20.93
C PRO A 24 3.19 -18.69 19.82
N SER A 25 4.50 -19.01 19.88
CA SER A 25 5.61 -18.41 19.11
C SER A 25 5.23 -17.87 17.72
N THR A 26 4.62 -16.71 17.72
CA THR A 26 4.40 -15.87 16.55
C THR A 26 5.71 -15.15 16.32
N ALA A 27 6.17 -15.12 15.07
CA ALA A 27 7.28 -14.26 14.70
C ALA A 27 7.03 -12.85 15.28
N THR A 28 8.00 -12.32 16.01
CA THR A 28 7.89 -11.04 16.72
C THR A 28 7.33 -9.99 15.77
N LYS A 29 6.19 -9.37 16.09
CA LYS A 29 5.57 -8.36 15.24
C LYS A 29 6.11 -6.98 15.60
N ASN A 30 6.83 -6.35 14.69
CA ASN A 30 7.39 -5.02 14.95
C ASN A 30 6.40 -3.91 14.53
N LEU A 31 5.19 -3.91 15.09
CA LEU A 31 4.10 -2.99 14.70
C LEU A 31 4.48 -1.50 14.85
N ALA A 32 5.21 -1.16 15.91
CA ALA A 32 5.73 0.19 16.14
C ALA A 32 6.63 0.71 15.00
N ASN A 33 7.27 -0.20 14.26
CA ASN A 33 8.08 0.18 13.10
C ASN A 33 7.22 0.60 11.91
N PHE A 34 5.91 0.36 11.90
CA PHE A 34 5.01 0.69 10.78
C PHE A 34 4.04 1.82 11.10
N GLU A 35 3.55 1.89 12.34
CA GLU A 35 2.47 2.80 12.78
C GLU A 35 2.98 4.20 13.17
N GLY A 36 2.04 5.15 13.30
CA GLY A 36 2.24 6.42 14.01
C GLY A 36 2.52 7.65 13.13
N ALA A 37 3.22 7.51 12.01
CA ALA A 37 3.47 8.61 11.07
C ALA A 37 3.25 8.20 9.62
N ALA A 38 3.01 9.20 8.76
CA ALA A 38 2.84 8.99 7.34
C ALA A 38 4.19 8.66 6.67
N TRP A 39 4.22 7.56 5.93
CA TRP A 39 5.32 7.18 5.07
C TRP A 39 5.20 7.90 3.74
N THR A 40 6.20 8.71 3.39
CA THR A 40 6.19 9.51 2.17
C THR A 40 7.42 9.26 1.32
N GLY A 41 7.27 9.37 0.01
CA GLY A 41 8.39 9.22 -0.91
C GLY A 41 7.99 8.80 -2.32
N PRO A 42 8.99 8.74 -3.22
CA PRO A 42 8.76 8.34 -4.60
C PRO A 42 8.54 6.83 -4.71
N LEU A 43 7.54 6.45 -5.50
CA LEU A 43 7.36 5.09 -6.01
C LEU A 43 7.56 5.09 -7.52
N THR A 44 8.20 4.04 -8.02
CA THR A 44 8.28 3.75 -9.46
C THR A 44 7.13 2.82 -9.81
N VAL A 45 6.30 3.25 -10.75
CA VAL A 45 5.20 2.47 -11.32
C VAL A 45 5.66 1.94 -12.67
N THR A 46 5.69 0.62 -12.80
CA THR A 46 5.96 -0.06 -14.08
C THR A 46 4.67 -0.68 -14.57
N GLN A 47 4.25 -0.30 -15.77
CA GLN A 47 3.09 -0.83 -16.45
C GLN A 47 3.54 -1.62 -17.67
N ASN A 48 2.96 -2.80 -17.88
CA ASN A 48 3.16 -3.57 -19.10
C ASN A 48 1.80 -3.94 -19.71
N CYS A 49 1.55 -3.40 -20.91
CA CYS A 49 0.34 -3.62 -21.69
C CYS A 49 0.71 -4.35 -22.98
N ALA A 50 0.44 -5.66 -23.03
CA ALA A 50 0.73 -6.50 -24.21
C ALA A 50 2.19 -6.38 -24.72
N GLY A 51 3.16 -6.32 -23.81
CA GLY A 51 4.59 -6.18 -24.13
C GLY A 51 5.11 -4.76 -24.20
N ASN A 52 4.23 -3.76 -24.20
CA ASN A 52 4.62 -2.35 -24.13
C ASN A 52 4.84 -1.96 -22.67
N VAL A 53 6.10 -1.77 -22.29
CA VAL A 53 6.49 -1.39 -20.94
C VAL A 53 6.62 0.13 -20.84
N ALA A 54 5.93 0.72 -19.88
CA ALA A 54 6.03 2.12 -19.51
C ALA A 54 6.40 2.24 -18.02
N THR A 55 7.26 3.20 -17.69
CA THR A 55 7.65 3.48 -16.32
C THR A 55 7.39 4.94 -15.98
N ALA A 56 6.80 5.20 -14.81
CA ALA A 56 6.56 6.53 -14.29
C ALA A 56 6.97 6.60 -12.82
N GLN A 57 7.27 7.81 -12.34
CA GLN A 57 7.43 8.07 -10.91
C GLN A 57 6.21 8.79 -10.36
N GLY A 58 5.73 8.34 -9.21
CA GLY A 58 4.67 8.98 -8.44
C GLY A 58 5.14 9.26 -7.02
N GLN A 59 4.50 10.21 -6.34
CA GLN A 59 4.67 10.41 -4.90
C GLN A 59 3.58 9.62 -4.17
N ALA A 60 3.98 8.88 -3.14
CA ALA A 60 3.06 8.15 -2.28
C ALA A 60 3.07 8.74 -0.86
N SER A 61 1.93 8.63 -0.19
CA SER A 61 1.77 8.88 1.24
C SER A 61 0.91 7.77 1.83
N ILE A 62 1.46 7.03 2.79
CA ILE A 62 0.80 5.87 3.41
C ILE A 62 0.80 6.06 4.93
N THR A 63 -0.37 6.09 5.54
CA THR A 63 -0.51 6.05 7.00
C THR A 63 -1.11 4.71 7.39
N LEU A 64 -0.33 3.88 8.07
CA LEU A 64 -0.76 2.57 8.56
C LEU A 64 -1.40 2.73 9.94
N LEU A 65 -2.58 2.13 10.10
CA LEU A 65 -3.35 2.10 11.34
C LEU A 65 -3.53 0.64 11.79
N PRO A 66 -3.77 0.38 13.08
CA PRO A 66 -4.15 -0.96 13.55
C PRO A 66 -5.39 -1.48 12.81
N GLY A 67 -5.35 -2.75 12.40
CA GLY A 67 -6.49 -3.42 11.78
C GLY A 67 -7.45 -4.04 12.81
N SER A 68 -8.73 -4.20 12.46
CA SER A 68 -9.71 -4.89 13.32
C SER A 68 -9.50 -6.41 13.35
N ASP A 69 -9.15 -6.99 12.20
CA ASP A 69 -9.00 -8.44 12.00
C ASP A 69 -7.61 -8.81 11.44
N THR A 70 -6.72 -7.83 11.37
CA THR A 70 -5.35 -7.91 10.84
C THR A 70 -4.46 -6.97 11.62
N ASP A 71 -3.14 -7.09 11.46
CA ASP A 71 -2.20 -6.28 12.22
C ASP A 71 -2.26 -4.80 11.82
N LEU A 72 -2.26 -4.52 10.51
CA LEU A 72 -2.29 -3.16 9.98
C LEU A 72 -3.34 -3.02 8.88
N GLN A 73 -3.80 -1.80 8.65
CA GLN A 73 -4.61 -1.44 7.50
C GLN A 73 -4.35 0.00 7.04
N PHE A 74 -4.60 0.26 5.76
CA PHE A 74 -4.75 1.61 5.24
C PHE A 74 -5.72 1.63 4.05
N SER A 75 -6.28 2.81 3.78
CA SER A 75 -7.19 3.02 2.65
C SER A 75 -6.70 4.15 1.75
N THR A 76 -6.89 4.02 0.43
CA THR A 76 -6.43 5.03 -0.55
C THR A 76 -7.58 5.69 -1.30
N LEU A 77 -8.35 4.89 -2.02
CA LEU A 77 -9.53 5.27 -2.78
C LEU A 77 -10.76 4.60 -2.17
N PRO A 78 -11.97 5.10 -2.47
CA PRO A 78 -13.20 4.39 -2.11
C PRO A 78 -13.14 2.92 -2.55
N GLY A 79 -13.33 2.00 -1.60
CA GLY A 79 -13.24 0.55 -1.83
C GLY A 79 -11.84 -0.07 -1.75
N CYS A 80 -10.78 0.74 -1.66
CA CYS A 80 -9.40 0.26 -1.54
C CYS A 80 -8.92 0.27 -0.10
N THR A 81 -9.31 -0.75 0.68
CA THR A 81 -8.70 -1.00 1.99
C THR A 81 -7.74 -2.16 1.88
N PHE A 82 -6.46 -1.90 2.14
CA PHE A 82 -5.43 -2.92 2.22
C PHE A 82 -5.24 -3.29 3.68
N LYS A 83 -5.35 -4.58 3.98
CA LYS A 83 -5.11 -5.15 5.31
C LYS A 83 -3.83 -5.98 5.27
N PHE A 84 -3.02 -5.93 6.32
CA PHE A 84 -1.72 -6.58 6.37
C PHE A 84 -1.54 -7.41 7.64
N ASN A 85 -0.88 -8.54 7.49
CA ASN A 85 -0.32 -9.30 8.61
C ASN A 85 1.19 -9.05 8.68
N VAL A 86 1.68 -8.80 9.89
CA VAL A 86 3.07 -8.49 10.18
C VAL A 86 3.77 -9.72 10.73
N SER A 87 4.96 -9.98 10.21
CA SER A 87 5.89 -11.00 10.70
C SER A 87 7.29 -10.40 10.70
N GLY A 88 7.85 -10.15 11.88
CA GLY A 88 9.10 -9.42 12.01
C GLY A 88 8.96 -7.99 11.52
N ASN A 89 9.80 -7.67 10.53
CA ASN A 89 9.95 -6.38 9.88
C ASN A 89 9.19 -6.28 8.55
N THR A 90 8.28 -7.23 8.29
CA THR A 90 7.59 -7.33 7.01
C THR A 90 6.08 -7.41 7.22
N ALA A 91 5.34 -6.52 6.56
CA ALA A 91 3.88 -6.54 6.46
C ALA A 91 3.47 -7.06 5.08
N THR A 92 2.55 -8.03 5.03
CA THR A 92 2.10 -8.67 3.78
C THR A 92 0.60 -8.59 3.65
N LEU A 93 0.11 -8.34 2.42
CA LEU A 93 -1.31 -8.24 2.11
C LEU A 93 -2.06 -9.48 2.58
N ALA A 94 -3.03 -9.28 3.47
CA ALA A 94 -3.81 -10.33 4.11
C ALA A 94 -5.19 -10.51 3.47
N ASN A 95 -5.75 -9.45 2.88
CA ASN A 95 -7.07 -9.47 2.23
C ASN A 95 -6.96 -9.46 0.69
N GLY A 96 -5.86 -9.97 0.14
CA GLY A 96 -5.64 -10.04 -1.30
C GLY A 96 -6.46 -11.15 -1.98
N PRO A 97 -6.91 -10.96 -3.23
CA PRO A 97 -6.75 -9.76 -4.05
C PRO A 97 -7.71 -8.62 -3.64
N VAL A 98 -7.23 -7.36 -3.72
CA VAL A 98 -8.01 -6.15 -3.43
C VAL A 98 -8.30 -5.40 -4.73
N SER A 99 -9.57 -5.18 -5.04
CA SER A 99 -10.00 -4.47 -6.24
C SER A 99 -10.42 -3.03 -5.94
N CYS A 100 -9.93 -2.14 -6.79
CA CYS A 100 -9.98 -0.70 -6.65
C CYS A 100 -10.52 -0.08 -7.93
N SER A 101 -11.68 0.57 -7.88
CA SER A 101 -12.20 1.31 -9.03
C SER A 101 -11.95 2.80 -8.86
N GLY A 102 -11.55 3.46 -9.94
CA GLY A 102 -11.41 4.90 -10.00
C GLY A 102 -11.73 5.43 -11.38
N SER A 103 -11.57 6.72 -11.58
CA SER A 103 -11.64 7.36 -12.89
C SER A 103 -10.48 8.33 -13.07
N ASP A 104 -9.94 8.37 -14.28
CA ASP A 104 -8.94 9.35 -14.70
C ASP A 104 -9.39 10.03 -16.02
N GLN A 105 -8.50 10.77 -16.66
CA GLN A 105 -8.80 11.46 -17.93
C GLN A 105 -9.08 10.50 -19.10
N ASN A 106 -8.71 9.22 -18.98
CA ASN A 106 -8.93 8.18 -19.99
C ASN A 106 -10.18 7.32 -19.68
N GLY A 107 -10.88 7.60 -18.58
CA GLY A 107 -12.14 6.96 -18.21
C GLY A 107 -12.06 6.17 -16.89
N PRO A 108 -13.06 5.30 -16.62
CA PRO A 108 -13.01 4.44 -15.45
C PRO A 108 -11.90 3.40 -15.60
N PHE A 109 -11.20 3.14 -14.51
CA PHE A 109 -10.20 2.07 -14.42
C PHE A 109 -10.52 1.17 -13.23
N THR A 110 -10.12 -0.09 -13.32
CA THR A 110 -10.14 -1.02 -12.19
C THR A 110 -8.76 -1.60 -11.99
N THR A 111 -8.18 -1.37 -10.82
CA THR A 111 -6.91 -1.93 -10.38
C THR A 111 -7.16 -3.07 -9.42
N THR A 112 -6.57 -4.23 -9.66
CA THR A 112 -6.62 -5.40 -8.76
C THR A 112 -5.23 -5.66 -8.22
N VAL A 113 -5.02 -5.45 -6.93
CA VAL A 113 -3.73 -5.70 -6.26
C VAL A 113 -3.73 -7.12 -5.72
N THR A 114 -2.81 -7.95 -6.23
CA THR A 114 -2.68 -9.36 -5.83
C THR A 114 -1.61 -9.55 -4.77
N ARG A 115 -0.60 -8.67 -4.75
CA ARG A 115 0.50 -8.72 -3.79
C ARG A 115 0.86 -7.32 -3.34
N TYR A 116 1.04 -7.16 -2.03
CA TYR A 116 1.56 -5.94 -1.43
C TYR A 116 2.44 -6.34 -0.25
N THR A 117 3.72 -6.00 -0.34
CA THR A 117 4.69 -6.20 0.72
C THR A 117 5.30 -4.86 1.15
N LEU A 118 5.30 -4.63 2.45
CA LEU A 118 5.98 -3.52 3.10
C LEU A 118 7.09 -4.10 3.97
N SER A 119 8.29 -3.51 3.96
CA SER A 119 9.35 -3.95 4.87
C SER A 119 10.15 -2.78 5.42
N THR A 120 10.41 -2.80 6.71
CA THR A 120 11.16 -1.75 7.40
C THR A 120 12.02 -2.37 8.50
N ALA A 121 13.32 -2.05 8.51
CA ALA A 121 14.25 -2.60 9.50
C ALA A 121 14.33 -1.74 10.76
N ASP A 122 14.13 -0.44 10.61
CA ASP A 122 14.45 0.61 11.59
C ASP A 122 13.25 1.48 11.95
N GLY A 123 12.11 1.33 11.26
CA GLY A 123 10.99 2.23 11.40
C GLY A 123 11.28 3.66 10.92
N HIS A 124 12.24 3.86 10.03
CA HIS A 124 12.53 5.15 9.37
C HIS A 124 12.54 5.04 7.84
N SER A 125 12.82 3.84 7.33
CA SER A 125 12.79 3.49 5.92
C SER A 125 11.88 2.30 5.67
N MET A 126 10.97 2.41 4.70
CA MET A 126 10.08 1.32 4.31
C MET A 126 10.19 1.05 2.82
N SER A 127 10.61 -0.15 2.44
CA SER A 127 10.52 -0.62 1.07
C SER A 127 9.09 -1.07 0.77
N VAL A 128 8.58 -0.64 -0.37
CA VAL A 128 7.29 -1.02 -0.93
C VAL A 128 7.54 -1.89 -2.14
N ASP A 129 6.84 -3.02 -2.23
CA ASP A 129 6.81 -3.86 -3.42
C ASP A 129 5.40 -4.41 -3.64
N THR A 130 4.85 -4.18 -4.83
CA THR A 130 3.47 -4.52 -5.15
C THR A 130 3.37 -5.18 -6.53
N ALA A 131 2.38 -6.06 -6.68
CA ALA A 131 1.94 -6.56 -7.97
C ALA A 131 0.43 -6.36 -8.10
N ALA A 132 0.03 -5.81 -9.24
CA ALA A 132 -1.35 -5.50 -9.55
C ALA A 132 -1.63 -5.69 -11.05
N THR A 133 -2.91 -5.66 -11.41
CA THR A 133 -3.38 -5.53 -12.78
C THR A 133 -4.30 -4.35 -12.89
N VAL A 134 -4.26 -3.61 -13.99
CA VAL A 134 -5.21 -2.53 -14.29
C VAL A 134 -5.96 -2.82 -15.57
N LEU A 135 -7.27 -2.66 -15.52
CA LEU A 135 -8.15 -2.67 -16.68
C LEU A 135 -8.45 -1.22 -17.06
N THR A 136 -7.92 -0.78 -18.20
CA THR A 136 -8.16 0.56 -18.76
C THR A 136 -8.50 0.40 -20.25
N GLY A 137 -9.62 0.99 -20.70
CA GLY A 137 -10.02 0.92 -22.11
C GLY A 137 -10.25 -0.51 -22.64
N GLY A 138 -10.60 -1.47 -21.78
CA GLY A 138 -10.80 -2.88 -22.14
C GLY A 138 -9.52 -3.70 -22.25
N GLN A 139 -8.35 -3.09 -22.06
CA GLN A 139 -7.06 -3.80 -22.03
C GLN A 139 -6.62 -4.07 -20.59
N ASN A 140 -6.20 -5.31 -20.33
CA ASN A 140 -5.59 -5.70 -19.05
C ASN A 140 -4.07 -5.50 -19.12
N CYS A 141 -3.54 -4.72 -18.19
CA CYS A 141 -2.11 -4.44 -18.07
C CYS A 141 -1.60 -4.87 -16.70
N SER A 142 -0.42 -5.47 -16.63
CA SER A 142 0.23 -5.70 -15.33
C SER A 142 0.84 -4.39 -14.82
N LEU A 143 0.71 -4.16 -13.52
CA LEU A 143 1.31 -3.06 -12.80
C LEU A 143 2.22 -3.61 -11.70
N ALA A 144 3.39 -3.00 -11.53
CA ALA A 144 4.23 -3.17 -10.37
C ALA A 144 4.57 -1.79 -9.81
N LEU A 145 4.42 -1.62 -8.49
CA LEU A 145 4.91 -0.44 -7.78
C LEU A 145 6.00 -0.87 -6.83
N ALA A 146 7.15 -0.21 -6.93
CA ALA A 146 8.28 -0.43 -6.04
C ALA A 146 8.95 0.90 -5.66
N GLY A 147 9.49 0.98 -4.45
CA GLY A 147 10.22 2.15 -4.00
C GLY A 147 10.50 2.13 -2.51
N THR A 148 11.05 3.25 -2.01
CA THR A 148 11.38 3.41 -0.59
C THR A 148 10.70 4.68 -0.08
N LEU A 149 9.87 4.52 0.95
CA LEU A 149 9.24 5.61 1.67
C LEU A 149 10.02 5.89 2.96
N LYS A 150 9.89 7.13 3.45
CA LYS A 150 10.54 7.64 4.66
C LYS A 150 9.49 8.26 5.58
N ARG A 151 9.78 8.29 6.88
CA ARG A 151 9.00 9.00 7.89
C ARG A 151 9.92 9.62 8.94
#